data_AF-A0A2D0ACS9-F1
#
_entry.id   AF-A0A2D0ACS9-F1
#
_cell.length_a   1.000
_cell.length_b   1.000
_cell.length_c   1.000
_cell.angle_alpha   90.00
_cell.angle_beta   90.00
_cell.angle_gamma   90.00
#
_symmetry.space_group_name_H-M   'P 1'
#
loop_
_entity.id
_entity.type
_entity.pdbx_description
1 polymer ?
#
loop_
_entity_poly.entity_id
_entity_poly.type
_entity_poly.pdbx_seq_one_letter_code
_entity_poly.pdbx_strand_id
1 'polypeptide(L)'
;MPLRSVIPVRQPQGSLLYRALLHLRRDFAFIAVPVLLVLVAICAAGGYYAWLTQDWVPAALGALALLPAFGLLLFWSEYDWWLFKLGPRSELNLPMR
;
A
#
# COMPACT_ATOMS: atom_id res chain seq x y z
N MET A 1 -5.36 -5.45 49.02
CA MET A 1 -5.86 -5.87 47.69
C MET A 1 -5.72 -4.68 46.74
N PRO A 2 -4.79 -4.68 45.77
CA PRO A 2 -4.63 -3.52 44.90
C PRO A 2 -5.72 -3.54 43.82
N LEU A 3 -6.47 -2.45 43.73
CA LEU A 3 -7.44 -2.19 42.67
C LEU A 3 -6.70 -2.15 41.33
N ARG A 4 -6.86 -3.21 40.52
CA ARG A 4 -6.44 -3.18 39.12
C ARG A 4 -7.29 -2.12 38.41
N SER A 5 -6.67 -1.02 38.02
CA SER A 5 -7.26 -0.08 37.07
C SER A 5 -7.52 -0.85 35.77
N VAL A 6 -8.77 -1.25 35.56
CA VAL A 6 -9.24 -1.68 34.24
C VAL A 6 -9.24 -0.41 33.40
N ILE A 7 -8.11 -0.13 32.75
CA ILE A 7 -8.04 0.91 31.74
C ILE A 7 -8.94 0.41 30.61
N PRO A 8 -10.10 1.04 30.35
CA PRO A 8 -10.90 0.64 29.21
C PRO A 8 -10.02 0.86 27.99
N VAL A 9 -9.62 -0.24 27.33
CA VAL A 9 -9.00 -0.19 26.01
C VAL A 9 -10.00 0.58 25.16
N ARG A 10 -9.69 1.85 24.85
CA ARG A 10 -10.47 2.66 23.92
C ARG A 10 -10.35 1.96 22.57
N GLN A 11 -11.24 1.02 22.31
CA GLN A 11 -11.37 0.47 20.98
C GLN A 11 -11.73 1.66 20.09
N PRO A 12 -10.98 1.93 19.01
CA PRO A 12 -11.33 2.98 18.09
C PRO A 12 -12.76 2.70 17.62
N GLN A 13 -13.69 3.57 17.99
CA GLN A 13 -15.08 3.55 17.52
C GLN A 13 -15.14 4.00 16.05
N GLY A 14 -14.21 3.52 15.21
CA GLY A 14 -14.29 3.66 13.77
C GLY A 14 -15.44 2.82 13.22
N SER A 15 -15.97 3.22 12.06
CA SER A 15 -17.04 2.50 11.37
C SER A 15 -16.67 1.02 11.13
N LEU A 16 -17.66 0.12 11.03
CA LEU A 16 -17.41 -1.29 10.70
C LEU A 16 -16.55 -1.42 9.42
N LEU A 17 -16.78 -0.55 8.45
CA LEU A 17 -16.00 -0.45 7.22
C LEU A 17 -14.54 -0.09 7.48
N TYR A 18 -14.26 0.86 8.38
CA TYR A 18 -12.88 1.20 8.78
C TYR A 18 -12.16 0.00 9.39
N ARG A 19 -12.81 -0.76 10.29
CA ARG A 19 -12.20 -1.94 10.92
C ARG A 19 -11.92 -3.06 9.92
N ALA A 20 -12.83 -3.27 8.97
CA ALA A 20 -12.68 -4.24 7.90
C ALA A 20 -11.53 -3.86 6.97
N LEU A 21 -11.47 -2.59 6.52
CA LEU A 21 -10.35 -2.08 5.74
C LEU A 21 -9.04 -2.24 6.52
N LEU A 22 -8.99 -1.82 7.79
CA LEU A 22 -7.77 -1.90 8.59
C LEU A 22 -7.20 -3.32 8.72
N HIS A 23 -8.06 -4.34 8.81
CA HIS A 23 -7.62 -5.75 8.78
C HIS A 23 -7.07 -6.14 7.41
N LEU A 24 -7.77 -5.73 6.35
CA LEU A 24 -7.35 -6.01 4.97
C LEU A 24 -6.04 -5.33 4.57
N ARG A 25 -5.62 -4.27 5.29
CA ARG A 25 -4.43 -3.48 4.96
C ARG A 25 -3.17 -4.33 4.93
N ARG A 26 -3.05 -5.26 5.87
CA ARG A 26 -1.88 -6.15 5.94
C ARG A 26 -1.83 -7.09 4.73
N ASP A 27 -2.96 -7.69 4.39
CA ASP A 27 -3.07 -8.62 3.27
C ASP A 27 -2.86 -7.89 1.93
N PHE A 28 -3.46 -6.70 1.80
CA PHE A 28 -3.27 -5.83 0.65
C PHE A 28 -1.79 -5.47 0.47
N ALA A 29 -1.11 -4.98 1.51
CA ALA A 29 0.31 -4.64 1.42
C ALA A 29 1.19 -5.87 1.13
N PHE A 30 0.83 -7.04 1.70
CA PHE A 30 1.56 -8.29 1.48
C PHE A 30 1.52 -8.75 0.02
N ILE A 31 0.46 -8.42 -0.72
CA ILE A 31 0.32 -8.75 -2.15
C ILE A 31 0.84 -7.60 -3.03
N ALA A 32 0.45 -6.36 -2.72
CA ALA A 32 0.75 -5.19 -3.53
C ALA A 32 2.26 -4.91 -3.59
N VAL A 33 2.99 -5.05 -2.49
CA VAL A 33 4.45 -4.79 -2.46
C VAL A 33 5.22 -5.76 -3.36
N PRO A 34 5.08 -7.08 -3.26
CA PRO A 34 5.71 -8.01 -4.20
C PRO A 34 5.34 -7.76 -5.66
N VAL A 35 4.06 -7.46 -5.94
CA VAL A 35 3.61 -7.17 -7.30
C VAL A 35 4.30 -5.92 -7.85
N LEU A 36 4.39 -4.84 -7.07
CA LEU A 36 5.14 -3.63 -7.46
C LEU A 36 6.61 -3.95 -7.73
N LEU A 37 7.25 -4.75 -6.87
CA LEU A 37 8.65 -5.16 -7.06
C LEU A 37 8.85 -5.93 -8.36
N VAL A 38 7.95 -6.86 -8.68
CA VAL A 38 8.00 -7.63 -9.94
C VAL A 38 7.83 -6.70 -11.15
N LEU A 39 6.88 -5.76 -11.12
CA LEU A 39 6.64 -4.83 -12.22
C LEU A 39 7.84 -3.90 -12.46
N VAL A 40 8.45 -3.39 -11.38
CA VAL A 40 9.68 -2.58 -11.47
C VAL A 40 10.84 -3.42 -11.99
N ALA A 41 10.98 -4.68 -11.55
CA ALA A 41 12.01 -5.58 -12.05
C ALA A 41 11.85 -5.88 -13.54
N ILE A 42 10.62 -6.08 -14.03
CA ILE A 42 10.32 -6.24 -15.46
C ILE A 42 10.73 -5.00 -16.24
N CYS A 43 10.42 -3.80 -15.73
CA CYS A 43 10.81 -2.55 -16.36
C CYS A 43 12.34 -2.41 -16.45
N ALA A 44 13.05 -2.69 -15.36
CA ALA A 44 14.51 -2.63 -15.31
C ALA A 44 15.16 -3.69 -16.25
N ALA A 45 14.63 -4.93 -16.23
CA ALA A 45 15.08 -5.99 -17.10
C ALA A 45 14.86 -5.65 -18.58
N GLY A 46 13.70 -5.09 -18.95
CA GLY A 46 13.42 -4.64 -20.30
C GLY A 46 14.41 -3.57 -20.78
N GLY A 47 14.75 -2.61 -19.93
CA GLY A 47 15.78 -1.60 -20.23
C GLY A 47 17.17 -2.20 -20.41
N TYR A 48 17.56 -3.14 -19.53
CA TYR A 48 18.84 -3.84 -19.63
C TYR A 48 18.94 -4.68 -20.91
N TYR A 49 17.89 -5.43 -21.25
CA TYR A 49 17.83 -6.21 -22.48
C TYR A 49 17.89 -5.32 -23.73
N ALA A 50 17.16 -4.21 -23.74
CA ALA A 50 17.22 -3.25 -24.84
C ALA A 50 18.62 -2.68 -25.05
N TRP A 51 19.33 -2.39 -23.96
CA TRP A 51 20.73 -1.98 -24.02
C TRP A 51 21.64 -3.10 -24.55
N LEU A 52 21.42 -4.35 -24.14
CA LEU A 52 22.22 -5.49 -24.60
C LEU A 52 22.03 -5.79 -26.09
N THR A 53 20.78 -5.77 -26.58
CA THR A 53 20.45 -6.13 -27.97
C THR A 53 20.50 -4.93 -28.91
N GLN A 54 20.67 -3.71 -28.39
CA GLN A 54 20.57 -2.46 -29.15
C GLN A 54 19.20 -2.27 -29.83
N ASP A 55 18.16 -2.92 -29.30
CA ASP A 55 16.78 -2.80 -29.77
C ASP A 55 15.91 -2.11 -28.71
N TRP A 56 15.07 -1.17 -29.14
CA TRP A 56 14.21 -0.43 -28.21
C TRP A 56 12.96 -1.20 -27.77
N VAL A 57 12.60 -2.29 -28.47
CA VAL A 57 11.35 -3.04 -28.26
C VAL A 57 11.23 -3.61 -26.84
N PRO A 58 12.26 -4.25 -26.24
CA PRO A 58 12.19 -4.76 -24.88
C PRO A 58 12.00 -3.64 -23.83
N ALA A 59 12.57 -2.47 -24.05
CA ALA A 59 12.39 -1.31 -23.18
C ALA A 59 10.96 -0.77 -23.25
N ALA A 60 10.35 -0.74 -24.44
CA ALA A 60 8.95 -0.35 -24.59
C ALA A 60 8.00 -1.33 -23.88
N LEU A 61 8.24 -2.63 -23.99
CA LEU A 61 7.48 -3.65 -23.26
C LEU A 61 7.68 -3.54 -21.74
N GLY A 62 8.91 -3.28 -21.28
CA GLY A 62 9.20 -3.00 -19.88
C GLY A 62 8.48 -1.76 -19.35
N ALA A 63 8.44 -0.69 -20.15
CA ALA A 63 7.72 0.55 -19.80
C ALA A 63 6.20 0.33 -19.68
N LEU A 64 5.62 -0.59 -20.47
CA LEU A 64 4.20 -0.94 -20.32
C LEU A 64 3.89 -1.55 -18.95
N ALA A 65 4.86 -2.21 -18.29
CA ALA A 65 4.69 -2.70 -16.92
C ALA A 65 4.57 -1.57 -15.87
N LEU A 66 4.92 -0.33 -16.23
CA LEU A 66 4.70 0.82 -15.35
C LEU A 66 3.22 1.17 -15.24
N LEU A 67 2.40 0.94 -16.28
CA LEU A 67 0.96 1.23 -16.24
C LEU A 67 0.24 0.50 -15.09
N PRO A 68 0.34 -0.83 -14.93
CA PRO A 68 -0.25 -1.51 -13.80
C PRO A 68 0.41 -1.13 -12.47
N ALA A 69 1.70 -0.77 -12.45
CA ALA A 69 2.38 -0.31 -11.24
C ALA A 69 1.80 1.03 -10.75
N PHE A 70 1.61 1.99 -11.65
CA PHE A 70 0.92 3.25 -11.35
C PHE A 70 -0.53 3.03 -10.96
N GLY A 71 -1.26 2.14 -11.65
CA GLY A 71 -2.63 1.78 -11.28
C GLY A 71 -2.72 1.23 -9.85
N LEU A 72 -1.79 0.36 -9.46
CA LEU A 72 -1.72 -0.21 -8.13
C LEU A 72 -1.35 0.84 -7.06
N LEU A 73 -0.44 1.76 -7.38
CA LEU A 73 -0.09 2.89 -6.49
C LEU A 73 -1.27 3.85 -6.30
N LEU A 74 -2.02 4.17 -7.37
CA LEU A 74 -3.22 4.99 -7.28
C LEU A 74 -4.29 4.30 -6.43
N PHE A 75 -4.49 2.99 -6.64
CA PHE A 75 -5.42 2.21 -5.84
C PHE A 75 -5.01 2.17 -4.36
N TRP A 76 -3.70 2.03 -4.08
CA TRP A 76 -3.18 2.13 -2.72
C TRP A 76 -3.46 3.51 -2.12
N SER A 77 -3.15 4.59 -2.83
CA SER A 77 -3.41 5.96 -2.36
C SER A 77 -4.88 6.18 -2.04
N GLU A 78 -5.78 5.70 -2.91
CA GLU A 78 -7.22 5.80 -2.68
C GLU A 78 -7.63 4.98 -1.44
N TYR A 79 -7.10 3.77 -1.30
CA TYR A 79 -7.32 2.92 -0.13
C TYR A 79 -6.86 3.58 1.19
N ASP A 80 -5.68 4.19 1.21
CA ASP A 80 -5.19 4.96 2.37
C ASP A 80 -6.05 6.20 2.62
N TRP A 81 -6.56 6.86 1.58
CA TRP A 81 -7.51 7.97 1.69
C TRP A 81 -8.85 7.54 2.30
N TRP A 82 -9.38 6.37 1.93
CA TRP A 82 -10.57 5.79 2.55
C TRP A 82 -10.34 5.48 4.03
N LEU A 83 -9.19 4.89 4.38
CA LEU A 83 -8.81 4.66 5.77
C LEU A 83 -8.71 5.97 6.57
N PHE A 84 -8.16 7.03 5.97
CA PHE A 84 -8.09 8.35 6.60
C PHE A 84 -9.47 8.97 6.82
N LYS A 85 -10.35 8.96 5.81
CA LYS A 85 -11.71 9.52 5.92
C LYS A 85 -12.58 8.78 6.94
N LEU A 86 -12.44 7.46 7.03
CA LEU A 86 -13.26 6.60 7.89
C LEU A 86 -12.69 6.41 9.30
N GLY A 87 -11.44 6.83 9.51
CA GLY A 87 -10.77 6.76 10.80
C GLY A 87 -11.41 7.67 11.85
N PRO A 88 -11.31 7.32 13.14
CA PRO A 88 -11.85 8.14 14.21
C PRO A 88 -11.18 9.53 14.21
N ARG A 89 -12.00 10.58 14.15
CA ARG A 89 -11.55 11.99 14.17
C ARG A 89 -11.01 12.46 15.52
N SER A 90 -10.98 11.60 16.54
CA SER A 90 -10.43 11.94 17.86
C SER A 90 -8.93 11.78 17.84
N GLU A 91 -8.24 12.91 17.72
CA GLU A 91 -6.79 13.07 17.90
C GLU A 91 -5.95 12.20 16.97
N LEU A 92 -5.63 12.77 15.80
CA LEU A 92 -4.47 12.40 15.01
C LEU A 92 -3.19 12.73 15.82
N ASN A 93 -2.95 12.00 16.91
CA ASN A 93 -1.61 11.85 17.48
C ASN A 93 -0.82 11.02 16.47
N LEU A 94 -0.37 11.65 15.39
CA LEU A 94 0.73 11.14 14.57
C LEU A 94 1.90 10.97 15.54
N PRO A 95 2.36 9.74 15.86
CA PRO A 95 3.66 9.61 16.45
C PRO A 95 4.64 9.86 15.30
N MET A 96 4.95 11.12 15.04
CA MET A 96 6.24 11.47 14.44
C MET A 96 7.30 11.09 15.47
N ARG A 97 7.77 9.84 15.40
CA ARG A 97 9.05 9.38 15.94
C ARG A 97 9.62 8.34 14.99
#